data_AF-A0A2M8F6X2-F1
#
_entry.id   AF-A0A2M8F6X2-F1
#
_cell.length_a   1.000
_cell.length_b   1.000
_cell.length_c   1.000
_cell.angle_alpha   90.00
_cell.angle_beta   90.00
_cell.angle_gamma   90.00
#
_symmetry.space_group_name_H-M   'P 1'
#
loop_
_entity.id
_entity.type
_entity.pdbx_description
1 polymer ?
#
loop_
_entity_poly.entity_id
_entity_poly.type
_entity_poly.pdbx_seq_one_letter_code
_entity_poly.pdbx_strand_id
1 'polypeptide(L)'
;MIEPYKSKSVTGTKKALGQLKKVLAMIEEGEYCMDVIQQMRAVEGLLSSVSAQVLDSHLHTCGEKAFQSNNKKEQEKIIKELIIAFKAAKK
;
A
#
# COMPACT_ATOMS: atom_id res chain seq x y z
N MET A 1 14.01 4.49 -2.67
CA MET A 1 13.17 5.72 -2.71
C MET A 1 11.87 5.36 -3.42
N ILE A 2 10.74 5.98 -3.12
CA ILE A 2 9.45 5.64 -3.78
C ILE A 2 9.41 6.27 -5.19
N GLU A 3 10.35 5.89 -6.05
CA GLU A 3 10.38 6.30 -7.45
C GLU A 3 10.13 5.06 -8.33
N PRO A 4 9.38 5.20 -9.43
CA PRO A 4 8.88 6.44 -10.04
C PRO A 4 7.52 6.95 -9.50
N TYR A 5 6.92 6.27 -8.52
CA TYR A 5 5.51 6.49 -8.17
C TYR A 5 5.24 7.51 -7.07
N LYS A 6 6.25 8.25 -6.59
CA LYS A 6 6.14 9.17 -5.45
C LYS A 6 4.90 10.04 -5.49
N SER A 7 4.71 10.78 -6.58
CA SER A 7 3.59 11.72 -6.75
C SER A 7 2.23 11.00 -6.71
N LYS A 8 2.14 9.86 -7.40
CA LYS A 8 0.92 9.04 -7.47
C LYS A 8 0.59 8.44 -6.09
N SER A 9 1.58 7.91 -5.38
CA SER A 9 1.40 7.36 -4.04
C SER A 9 0.99 8.42 -3.04
N VAL A 10 1.60 9.61 -3.06
CA VAL A 10 1.17 10.75 -2.23
C VAL A 10 -0.28 11.12 -2.52
N THR A 11 -0.67 11.17 -3.79
CA THR A 11 -2.04 11.50 -4.20
C THR A 11 -3.03 10.45 -3.71
N GLY A 12 -2.71 9.16 -3.87
CA GLY A 12 -3.52 8.05 -3.37
C GLY A 12 -3.67 8.09 -1.85
N THR A 13 -2.58 8.31 -1.12
CA THR A 13 -2.61 8.40 0.36
C THR A 13 -3.46 9.57 0.84
N LYS A 14 -3.37 10.74 0.19
CA LYS A 14 -4.24 11.88 0.51
C LYS A 14 -5.72 11.56 0.30
N LYS A 15 -6.07 10.83 -0.77
CA LYS A 15 -7.44 10.37 -1.02
C LYS A 15 -7.90 9.39 0.08
N ALA A 16 -7.07 8.41 0.42
CA ALA A 16 -7.36 7.44 1.49
C ALA A 16 -7.58 8.15 2.83
N LEU A 17 -6.74 9.14 3.17
CA LEU A 17 -6.88 9.95 4.38
C LEU A 17 -8.20 10.72 4.41
N GLY A 18 -8.57 11.38 3.31
CA GLY A 18 -9.85 12.10 3.22
C GLY A 18 -11.05 11.16 3.40
N GLN A 19 -10.97 9.96 2.81
CA GLN A 19 -12.01 8.95 2.94
C GLN A 19 -12.09 8.38 4.36
N LEU A 20 -10.94 8.13 5.01
CA LEU A 20 -10.88 7.66 6.39
C LEU A 20 -11.47 8.68 7.38
N LYS A 21 -11.24 9.98 7.14
CA LYS A 21 -11.89 11.05 7.93
C LYS A 21 -13.41 11.01 7.85
N LYS A 22 -13.97 10.67 6.68
CA LYS A 22 -15.42 10.49 6.53
C LYS A 22 -15.92 9.27 7.30
N VAL A 23 -15.22 8.14 7.21
CA VAL A 23 -15.54 6.94 8.00
C VAL A 23 -15.57 7.26 9.49
N LEU A 24 -14.59 8.01 9.99
CA LEU A 24 -14.55 8.45 11.39
C LEU A 24 -15.81 9.25 11.76
N ALA A 25 -16.15 10.27 10.97
CA ALA A 25 -17.35 11.07 11.21
C ALA A 25 -18.63 10.22 11.22
N MET A 26 -18.77 9.30 10.26
CA MET A 26 -19.93 8.39 10.21
C MET A 26 -20.06 7.52 11.47
N ILE A 27 -18.94 7.07 12.03
CA ILE A 27 -18.92 6.30 13.28
C ILE A 27 -19.33 7.19 14.47
N GLU A 28 -18.79 8.40 14.54
CA GLU A 28 -19.10 9.38 15.59
C GLU A 28 -20.57 9.82 15.55
N GLU A 29 -21.15 9.93 14.35
CA GLU A 29 -22.55 10.31 14.10
C GLU A 29 -23.53 9.15 14.23
N GLY A 30 -23.04 7.91 14.37
CA GLY A 30 -23.87 6.72 14.53
C GLY A 30 -24.60 6.29 13.26
N GLU A 31 -23.98 6.52 12.09
CA GLU A 31 -24.52 6.15 10.78
C GLU A 31 -24.72 4.64 10.61
N TYR A 32 -25.52 4.27 9.61
CA TYR A 32 -25.87 2.86 9.37
C TYR A 32 -24.62 1.99 9.12
N CYS A 33 -24.53 0.88 9.87
CA CYS A 33 -23.35 0.04 9.91
C CYS A 33 -22.88 -0.45 8.52
N MET A 34 -23.82 -0.78 7.61
CA MET A 34 -23.40 -1.25 6.28
C MET A 34 -22.81 -0.15 5.41
N ASP A 35 -23.25 1.10 5.58
CA ASP A 35 -22.68 2.23 4.86
C ASP A 35 -21.27 2.52 5.36
N VAL A 36 -21.05 2.47 6.68
CA VAL A 36 -19.71 2.57 7.28
C VAL A 36 -18.79 1.47 6.73
N ILE A 37 -19.24 0.22 6.73
CA ILE A 37 -18.47 -0.91 6.18
C ILE A 37 -18.13 -0.67 4.71
N GLN A 38 -19.09 -0.20 3.90
CA GLN A 38 -18.84 0.08 2.49
C GLN A 38 -17.81 1.19 2.29
N GLN A 39 -17.87 2.26 3.09
CA GLN A 39 -16.86 3.33 3.03
C GLN A 39 -15.49 2.85 3.51
N MET A 40 -15.42 1.97 4.52
CA MET A 40 -14.18 1.34 4.97
C MET A 40 -13.53 0.51 3.84
N ARG A 41 -14.31 -0.29 3.12
CA ARG A 41 -13.80 -1.05 1.96
C ARG A 41 -13.23 -0.13 0.87
N ALA A 42 -13.81 1.05 0.67
CA ALA A 42 -13.25 2.04 -0.26
C ALA A 42 -11.87 2.57 0.22
N VAL A 43 -11.68 2.78 1.53
CA VAL A 43 -10.37 3.15 2.10
C VAL A 43 -9.36 2.02 1.86
N GLU A 44 -9.72 0.78 2.15
CA GLU A 44 -8.86 -0.40 1.94
C GLU A 44 -8.41 -0.51 0.48
N GLY A 45 -9.32 -0.32 -0.48
CA GLY A 45 -9.00 -0.33 -1.91
C GLY A 45 -7.99 0.75 -2.31
N LEU A 46 -8.12 1.96 -1.75
CA LEU A 46 -7.16 3.05 -1.97
C LEU A 46 -5.78 2.71 -1.38
N LEU A 47 -5.73 2.17 -0.16
CA LEU A 47 -4.49 1.77 0.50
C LEU A 47 -3.81 0.60 -0.22
N SER A 48 -4.58 -0.35 -0.74
CA SER A 48 -4.07 -1.45 -1.57
C SER A 48 -3.42 -0.92 -2.85
N SER A 49 -4.07 0.03 -3.53
CA SER A 49 -3.50 0.70 -4.71
C SER A 49 -2.19 1.44 -4.41
N VAL A 50 -2.11 2.14 -3.27
CA VAL A 50 -0.89 2.81 -2.82
C VAL A 50 0.20 1.78 -2.47
N SER A 51 -0.14 0.71 -1.75
CA SER A 51 0.82 -0.37 -1.41
C SER A 51 1.44 -0.97 -2.66
N ALA A 52 0.65 -1.25 -3.70
CA ALA A 52 1.16 -1.76 -4.96
C ALA A 52 2.18 -0.81 -5.61
N GLN A 53 1.90 0.50 -5.62
CA GLN A 53 2.82 1.50 -6.16
C GLN A 53 4.12 1.63 -5.36
N VAL A 54 4.04 1.53 -4.03
CA VAL A 54 5.22 1.55 -3.15
C VAL A 54 6.06 0.30 -3.35
N LEU A 55 5.42 -0.87 -3.47
CA LEU A 55 6.11 -2.13 -3.75
C LEU A 55 6.80 -2.11 -5.12
N ASP A 56 6.12 -1.58 -6.14
CA ASP A 56 6.70 -1.41 -7.48
C ASP A 56 7.94 -0.48 -7.43
N SER A 57 7.86 0.61 -6.68
CA SER A 57 9.00 1.50 -6.45
C SER A 57 10.16 0.83 -5.70
N HIS A 58 9.86 -0.07 -4.75
CA HIS A 58 10.86 -0.85 -4.03
C HIS A 58 11.62 -1.78 -4.98
N LEU A 59 10.91 -2.43 -5.90
CA LEU A 59 11.50 -3.30 -6.91
C LEU A 59 12.39 -2.53 -7.90
N HIS A 60 11.95 -1.35 -8.35
CA HIS A 60 12.74 -0.48 -9.23
C HIS A 60 13.94 0.21 -8.56
N THR A 61 14.09 0.12 -7.23
CA THR A 61 15.20 0.81 -6.55
C THR A 61 16.06 -0.10 -5.71
N CYS A 62 15.48 -0.75 -4.70
CA CYS A 62 16.19 -1.70 -3.84
C CYS A 62 16.34 -3.05 -4.52
N GLY A 63 15.27 -3.51 -5.19
CA GLY A 63 15.26 -4.78 -5.92
C GLY A 63 16.28 -4.79 -7.05
N GLU A 64 16.24 -3.80 -7.94
CA GLU A 64 17.19 -3.68 -9.05
C GLU A 64 18.65 -3.74 -8.58
N LYS A 65 19.00 -3.00 -7.53
CA LYS A 65 20.36 -3.01 -6.94
C LYS A 65 20.74 -4.38 -6.40
N ALA A 66 19.84 -5.04 -5.68
CA ALA A 66 20.08 -6.36 -5.10
C ALA A 66 20.27 -7.43 -6.19
N PHE A 67 19.50 -7.37 -7.28
CA PHE A 67 19.60 -8.34 -8.38
C PHE A 67 20.79 -8.08 -9.31
N GLN A 68 21.23 -6.83 -9.44
CA GLN A 68 22.48 -6.49 -10.14
C GLN A 68 23.72 -6.79 -9.31
N SER A 69 23.60 -6.91 -7.98
CA SER A 69 24.71 -7.31 -7.12
C SER A 69 24.96 -8.82 -7.20
N ASN A 70 26.21 -9.26 -7.08
CA ASN A 70 26.55 -10.69 -6.94
C ASN A 70 26.31 -11.23 -5.51
N ASN A 71 25.53 -10.51 -4.68
CA ASN A 71 25.29 -10.86 -3.29
C ASN A 71 24.01 -11.69 -3.13
N LYS A 72 24.16 -13.02 -3.12
CA LYS A 72 23.04 -13.96 -2.94
C LYS A 72 22.19 -13.71 -1.70
N LYS A 73 22.78 -13.21 -0.60
CA LYS A 73 22.03 -12.92 0.64
C LYS A 73 21.07 -11.75 0.46
N GLU A 74 21.48 -10.75 -0.32
CA GLU A 74 20.67 -9.56 -0.59
C GLU A 74 19.51 -9.89 -1.54
N GLN A 75 19.77 -10.70 -2.55
CA GLN A 75 18.73 -11.23 -3.46
C GLN A 75 17.68 -12.03 -2.70
N GLU A 76 18.11 -12.97 -1.84
CA GLU A 76 17.20 -13.80 -1.02
C GLU A 76 16.37 -12.95 -0.06
N LYS A 77 16.93 -11.85 0.47
CA LYS A 77 16.20 -10.90 1.32
C LYS A 77 15.06 -10.25 0.56
N ILE A 78 15.32 -9.71 -0.64
CA ILE A 78 14.28 -9.08 -1.48
C ILE A 78 13.16 -10.08 -1.84
N ILE A 79 13.52 -11.32 -2.19
CA ILE A 79 12.53 -12.38 -2.50
C ILE A 79 11.61 -12.64 -1.30
N LYS A 80 12.17 -12.74 -0.08
CA LYS A 80 11.37 -12.93 1.14
C LYS A 80 10.45 -11.75 1.42
N GLU A 81 10.93 -10.52 1.23
CA GLU A 81 10.10 -9.31 1.38
C GLU A 81 8.89 -9.34 0.43
N LEU A 82 9.07 -9.77 -0.82
CA LEU A 82 7.98 -9.89 -1.80
C LEU A 82 6.93 -10.92 -1.38
N ILE A 83 7.37 -12.09 -0.89
CA ILE A 83 6.45 -13.13 -0.41
C ILE A 83 5.62 -12.62 0.77
N ILE A 84 6.25 -11.88 1.70
CA ILE A 84 5.56 -11.29 2.85
C ILE A 84 4.52 -10.25 2.38
N ALA A 85 4.93 -9.34 1.50
CA ALA A 85 4.04 -8.30 0.96
C ALA A 85 2.81 -8.91 0.24
N PHE A 86 3.01 -9.96 -0.56
CA PHE A 86 1.91 -10.62 -1.28
C PHE A 86 0.95 -11.37 -0.35
N LYS A 87 1.46 -12.03 0.70
CA LYS A 87 0.62 -12.71 1.70
C LYS A 87 -0.23 -11.72 2.50
N ALA A 88 0.31 -10.53 2.80
CA ALA A 88 -0.43 -9.49 3.50
C ALA A 88 -1.61 -8.95 2.67
N ALA A 89 -1.49 -8.92 1.33
CA ALA A 89 -2.52 -8.42 0.43
C ALA A 89 -3.71 -9.38 0.20
N LYS A 90 -3.64 -10.63 0.69
CA LYS A 90 -4.68 -11.67 0.53
C LYS A 90 -5.63 -11.83 1.73
N LYS A 91 -5.41 -11.07 2.81
CA LYS A 91 -6.29 -11.04 4.00
C LYS A 91 -7.27 -9.90 3.90
#